data_AF-A0A8H5NV09-F1
#
_entry.id   AF-A0A8H5NV09-F1
#
_cell.length_a   1.000
_cell.length_b   1.000
_cell.length_c   1.000
_cell.angle_alpha   90.00
_cell.angle_beta   90.00
_cell.angle_gamma   90.00
#
_symmetry.space_group_name_H-M   'P 1'
#
loop_
_entity.id
_entity.type
_entity.pdbx_description
1 polymer ?
#
loop_
_entity_poly.entity_id
_entity_poly.type
_entity_poly.pdbx_seq_one_letter_code
_entity_poly.pdbx_strand_id
1 'polypeptide(L)'
;MATSNPASDQELAEKQRRELAASTFWAAFVERYRRKLEASKFLIKLEGPLNTTEAVAQAAGIPSPNGDAISATDSSGKVGSFLEINAVNKIAIESYLRAKPSLNTFVPTFILCNPARKDLSPISLHPTLGIESTLPHRRLQHLHDEPRPAQDEYPVWYFVYGDLAEEDILLELLGCEPRLQVKVQAFGGLLRRRGQSWAVINDPDGERCMPWMALLVETKAQEDMLRVYQTDAYEVVRCPIGLRSEEGLIAGLTFRFIE
;
A
#
# COMPACT_ATOMS: atom_id res chain seq x y z
N MET A 1 -60.44 -4.25 -6.97
CA MET A 1 -59.37 -3.28 -7.27
C MET A 1 -58.41 -3.31 -6.09
N ALA A 2 -57.25 -3.96 -6.24
CA ALA A 2 -56.21 -3.94 -5.21
C ALA A 2 -55.37 -2.67 -5.42
N THR A 3 -55.46 -1.74 -4.49
CA THR A 3 -54.62 -0.54 -4.44
C THR A 3 -53.22 -0.96 -4.00
N SER A 4 -52.23 -0.89 -4.89
CA SER A 4 -50.82 -1.04 -4.50
C SER A 4 -50.48 0.05 -3.49
N ASN A 5 -49.75 -0.34 -2.44
CA ASN A 5 -49.43 0.55 -1.33
C ASN A 5 -48.18 1.38 -1.69
N PRO A 6 -48.31 2.69 -1.94
CA PRO A 6 -47.24 3.51 -2.54
C PRO A 6 -45.98 3.60 -1.66
N ALA A 7 -46.09 3.37 -0.35
CA ALA A 7 -44.95 3.32 0.56
C ALA A 7 -44.04 2.10 0.30
N SER A 8 -44.63 0.95 -0.08
CA SER A 8 -43.89 -0.29 -0.40
C SER A 8 -43.10 -0.15 -1.70
N ASP A 9 -43.69 0.53 -2.68
CA ASP A 9 -43.04 0.76 -3.98
C ASP A 9 -41.87 1.76 -3.86
N GLN A 10 -41.99 2.75 -2.96
CA GLN A 10 -40.93 3.71 -2.66
C GLN A 10 -39.75 3.06 -1.90
N GLU A 11 -40.03 2.24 -0.88
CA GLU A 11 -38.99 1.51 -0.15
C GLU A 11 -38.23 0.52 -1.05
N LEU A 12 -38.95 -0.18 -1.94
CA LEU A 12 -38.34 -1.08 -2.92
C LEU A 12 -37.45 -0.31 -3.91
N ALA A 13 -37.90 0.84 -4.40
CA ALA A 13 -37.12 1.68 -5.31
C ALA A 13 -35.86 2.25 -4.62
N GLU A 14 -35.94 2.65 -3.36
CA GLU A 14 -34.79 3.11 -2.58
C GLU A 14 -33.79 1.99 -2.33
N LYS A 15 -34.27 0.78 -2.01
CA LYS A 15 -33.42 -0.41 -1.87
C LYS A 15 -32.67 -0.72 -3.17
N GLN A 16 -33.37 -0.77 -4.30
CA GLN A 16 -32.78 -1.00 -5.62
C GLN A 16 -31.74 0.08 -5.99
N ARG A 17 -32.01 1.35 -5.66
CA ARG A 17 -31.04 2.45 -5.87
C ARG A 17 -29.78 2.26 -5.03
N ARG A 18 -29.91 1.84 -3.76
CA ARG A 18 -28.75 1.57 -2.90
C ARG A 18 -27.94 0.39 -3.40
N GLU A 19 -28.59 -0.68 -3.84
CA GLU A 19 -27.93 -1.86 -4.42
C GLU A 19 -27.19 -1.51 -5.72
N LEU A 20 -27.83 -0.75 -6.61
CA LEU A 20 -27.20 -0.29 -7.86
C LEU A 20 -26.02 0.64 -7.59
N ALA A 21 -26.16 1.56 -6.63
CA ALA A 21 -25.10 2.47 -6.22
C ALA A 21 -23.90 1.70 -5.62
N ALA A 22 -24.17 0.72 -4.75
CA ALA A 22 -23.14 -0.15 -4.19
C ALA A 22 -22.43 -0.96 -5.29
N SER A 23 -23.19 -1.57 -6.20
CA SER A 23 -22.63 -2.33 -7.34
C SER A 23 -21.76 -1.45 -8.25
N THR A 24 -22.23 -0.24 -8.57
CA THR A 24 -21.48 0.71 -9.40
C THR A 24 -20.20 1.18 -8.70
N PHE A 25 -20.28 1.45 -7.40
CA PHE A 25 -19.12 1.78 -6.58
C PHE A 25 -18.09 0.64 -6.59
N TRP A 26 -18.52 -0.59 -6.32
CA TRP A 26 -17.65 -1.76 -6.34
C TRP A 26 -17.00 -1.99 -7.70
N ALA A 27 -17.74 -1.85 -8.80
CA ALA A 27 -17.18 -1.98 -10.15
C ALA A 27 -16.10 -0.93 -10.43
N ALA A 28 -16.37 0.34 -10.12
CA ALA A 28 -15.40 1.43 -10.29
C ALA A 28 -14.18 1.28 -9.37
N PHE A 29 -14.39 0.75 -8.16
CA PHE A 29 -13.35 0.46 -7.19
C PHE A 29 -12.41 -0.64 -7.67
N VAL A 30 -12.95 -1.81 -8.04
CA VAL A 30 -12.17 -2.95 -8.56
C VAL A 30 -11.38 -2.56 -9.81
N GLU A 31 -11.99 -1.77 -10.70
CA GLU A 31 -11.32 -1.25 -11.90
C GLU A 31 -10.09 -0.40 -11.55
N ARG A 32 -10.23 0.52 -10.59
CA ARG A 32 -9.11 1.37 -10.15
C ARG A 32 -8.02 0.59 -9.45
N TYR A 33 -8.41 -0.35 -8.58
CA TYR A 33 -7.47 -1.24 -7.93
C TYR A 33 -6.62 -2.01 -8.95
N ARG A 34 -7.27 -2.63 -9.95
CA ARG A 34 -6.57 -3.33 -11.04
C ARG A 34 -5.59 -2.43 -11.77
N ARG A 35 -6.01 -1.21 -12.12
CA ARG A 35 -5.13 -0.23 -12.78
C ARG A 35 -3.89 0.11 -11.93
N LYS A 36 -4.03 0.22 -10.60
CA LYS A 36 -2.87 0.46 -9.72
C LYS A 36 -1.93 -0.75 -9.67
N LEU A 37 -2.46 -1.97 -9.65
CA LEU A 37 -1.63 -3.18 -9.74
C LEU A 37 -0.91 -3.30 -11.08
N GLU A 38 -1.58 -2.92 -12.17
CA GLU A 38 -0.99 -2.94 -13.52
C GLU A 38 0.05 -1.84 -13.72
N ALA A 39 -0.16 -0.66 -13.11
CA ALA A 39 0.79 0.45 -13.13
C ALA A 39 1.99 0.25 -12.19
N SER A 40 1.84 -0.62 -11.18
CA SER A 40 2.92 -1.02 -10.28
C SER A 40 4.00 -1.77 -11.04
N LYS A 41 5.26 -1.38 -10.87
CA LYS A 41 6.39 -1.96 -11.62
C LYS A 41 7.39 -2.61 -10.68
N PHE A 42 7.87 -3.77 -11.09
CA PHE A 42 8.97 -4.49 -10.46
C PHE A 42 9.92 -4.98 -11.55
N LEU A 43 11.20 -5.13 -11.21
CA LEU A 43 12.12 -5.96 -11.98
C LEU A 43 12.31 -7.29 -11.26
N ILE A 44 12.08 -8.39 -11.94
CA ILE A 44 12.53 -9.70 -11.47
C ILE A 44 13.88 -10.02 -12.08
N LYS A 45 14.82 -10.49 -11.27
CA LYS A 45 16.09 -10.99 -11.78
C LYS A 45 15.88 -12.37 -12.41
N LEU A 46 16.39 -12.54 -13.62
CA LEU A 46 16.36 -13.80 -14.33
C LEU A 46 17.45 -14.72 -13.77
N GLU A 47 17.07 -15.58 -12.84
CA GLU A 47 17.98 -16.51 -12.17
C GLU A 47 17.27 -17.79 -11.70
N GLY A 48 18.07 -18.85 -11.46
CA GLY A 48 17.58 -20.12 -10.96
C GLY A 48 16.47 -20.70 -11.86
N PRO A 49 15.32 -21.11 -11.29
CA PRO A 49 14.16 -21.62 -12.04
C PRO A 49 13.47 -20.58 -12.93
N LEU A 50 13.77 -19.30 -12.75
CA LEU A 50 13.18 -18.18 -13.49
C LEU A 50 14.23 -17.47 -14.37
N ASN A 51 15.19 -18.22 -14.89
CA ASN A 51 16.33 -17.70 -15.65
C ASN A 51 16.00 -17.26 -17.09
N THR A 52 14.80 -17.52 -17.59
CA THR A 52 14.34 -17.05 -18.90
C THR A 52 13.03 -16.30 -18.81
N THR A 53 12.77 -15.45 -19.81
CA THR A 53 11.52 -14.69 -19.95
C THR A 53 10.30 -15.61 -20.06
N GLU A 54 10.45 -16.77 -20.70
CA GLU A 54 9.39 -17.78 -20.85
C GLU A 54 9.09 -18.46 -19.52
N ALA A 55 10.12 -18.75 -18.71
CA ALA A 55 9.93 -19.33 -17.39
C ALA A 55 9.17 -18.38 -16.46
N VAL A 56 9.48 -17.07 -16.53
CA VAL A 56 8.73 -16.03 -15.81
C VAL A 56 7.30 -15.93 -16.32
N ALA A 57 7.08 -15.93 -17.64
CA ALA A 57 5.74 -15.89 -18.23
C ALA A 57 4.88 -17.09 -17.80
N GLN A 58 5.47 -18.28 -17.80
CA GLN A 58 4.81 -19.50 -17.33
C GLN A 58 4.45 -19.41 -15.84
N ALA A 59 5.37 -18.91 -15.00
CA ALA A 59 5.12 -18.75 -13.57
C ALA A 59 4.06 -17.68 -13.27
N ALA A 60 4.00 -16.62 -14.08
CA ALA A 60 3.00 -15.57 -13.99
C ALA A 60 1.64 -15.95 -14.61
N GLY A 61 1.57 -17.06 -15.35
CA GLY A 61 0.34 -17.49 -16.04
C GLY A 61 -0.02 -16.63 -17.26
N ILE A 62 0.97 -15.98 -17.88
CA ILE A 62 0.77 -15.15 -19.08
C ILE A 62 1.26 -15.87 -20.34
N PRO A 63 0.59 -15.71 -21.48
CA PRO A 63 0.90 -16.46 -22.72
C PRO A 63 2.26 -16.06 -23.32
N SER A 64 2.71 -14.83 -23.08
CA SER A 64 4.00 -14.32 -23.54
C SER A 64 4.55 -13.31 -22.54
N PRO A 65 5.88 -13.19 -22.39
CA PRO A 65 6.49 -12.15 -21.58
C PRO A 65 6.20 -10.76 -22.16
N ASN A 66 5.95 -9.79 -21.28
CA ASN A 66 5.78 -8.40 -21.69
C ASN A 66 7.15 -7.72 -21.77
N GLY A 67 7.76 -7.76 -22.95
CA GLY A 67 9.02 -7.06 -23.25
C GLY A 67 10.27 -7.94 -23.18
N ASP A 68 11.40 -7.32 -23.53
CA ASP A 68 12.70 -7.99 -23.61
C ASP A 68 13.44 -7.97 -22.27
N ALA A 69 14.33 -8.95 -22.09
CA ALA A 69 15.22 -8.98 -20.93
C ALA A 69 16.18 -7.78 -20.94
N ILE A 70 16.26 -7.07 -19.82
CA ILE A 70 17.16 -5.95 -19.60
C ILE A 70 18.47 -6.51 -19.03
N SER A 71 19.56 -6.37 -19.78
CA SER A 71 20.90 -6.71 -19.27
C SER A 71 21.47 -5.55 -18.47
N ALA A 72 22.00 -5.85 -17.28
CA ALA A 72 22.72 -4.90 -16.44
C ALA A 72 24.01 -5.53 -15.92
N THR A 73 25.01 -4.68 -15.64
CA THR A 73 26.28 -5.10 -15.06
C THR A 73 26.45 -4.40 -13.72
N ASP A 74 26.75 -5.15 -12.67
CA ASP A 74 26.98 -4.57 -11.34
C ASP A 74 28.38 -3.94 -11.21
N SER A 75 28.65 -3.29 -10.08
CA SER A 75 29.93 -2.64 -9.80
C SER A 75 31.14 -3.60 -9.75
N SER A 76 30.89 -4.92 -9.66
CA SER A 76 31.93 -5.95 -9.71
C SER A 76 32.19 -6.49 -11.13
N GLY A 77 31.45 -6.00 -12.13
CA GLY A 77 31.54 -6.47 -13.51
C GLY A 77 30.69 -7.72 -13.79
N LYS A 78 29.85 -8.17 -12.85
CA LYS A 78 28.99 -9.33 -13.04
C LYS A 78 27.74 -8.93 -13.81
N VAL A 79 27.47 -9.65 -14.89
CA VAL A 79 26.28 -9.46 -15.72
C VAL A 79 25.08 -10.16 -15.09
N GLY A 80 23.95 -9.46 -15.05
CA GLY A 80 22.64 -9.99 -14.70
C GLY A 80 21.59 -9.58 -15.73
N SER A 81 20.53 -10.37 -15.83
CA SER A 81 19.39 -10.07 -16.70
C SER A 81 18.14 -9.90 -15.85
N PHE A 82 17.27 -8.98 -16.25
CA PHE A 82 16.06 -8.62 -15.52
C PHE A 82 14.86 -8.55 -16.46
N LEU A 83 13.66 -8.75 -15.94
CA LEU A 83 12.41 -8.56 -16.69
C LEU A 83 11.48 -7.65 -15.90
N GLU A 84 10.87 -6.67 -16.56
CA GLU A 84 9.83 -5.84 -15.96
C GLU A 84 8.54 -6.64 -15.83
N ILE A 85 7.96 -6.64 -14.63
CA ILE A 85 6.69 -7.26 -14.31
C ILE A 85 5.84 -6.31 -13.46
N ASN A 86 4.52 -6.52 -13.45
CA ASN A 86 3.63 -5.77 -12.58
C ASN A 86 3.32 -6.51 -11.27
N ALA A 87 2.54 -5.89 -10.38
CA ALA A 87 2.19 -6.49 -9.09
C ALA A 87 1.38 -7.79 -9.24
N VAL A 88 0.48 -7.85 -10.24
CA VAL A 88 -0.31 -9.05 -10.55
C VAL A 88 0.60 -10.23 -10.87
N ASN A 89 1.57 -10.02 -11.77
CA ASN A 89 2.54 -11.03 -12.16
C ASN A 89 3.40 -11.47 -10.97
N LYS A 90 3.84 -10.53 -10.11
CA LYS A 90 4.62 -10.86 -8.91
C LYS A 90 3.85 -11.81 -7.98
N ILE A 91 2.59 -11.49 -7.66
CA ILE A 91 1.74 -12.33 -6.79
C ILE A 91 1.55 -13.72 -7.40
N ALA A 92 1.30 -13.78 -8.71
CA ALA A 92 1.15 -15.05 -9.44
C ALA A 92 2.44 -15.90 -9.38
N ILE A 93 3.60 -15.29 -9.62
CA ILE A 93 4.92 -15.96 -9.56
C ILE A 93 5.19 -16.49 -8.15
N GLU A 94 4.98 -15.68 -7.12
CA GLU A 94 5.18 -16.12 -5.73
C GLU A 94 4.25 -17.28 -5.36
N SER A 95 2.99 -17.22 -5.79
CA SER A 95 2.01 -18.30 -5.58
C SER A 95 2.42 -19.58 -6.30
N TYR A 96 2.89 -19.46 -7.55
CA TYR A 96 3.41 -20.58 -8.34
C TYR A 96 4.62 -21.25 -7.68
N LEU A 97 5.57 -20.47 -7.15
CA LEU A 97 6.75 -20.99 -6.47
C LEU A 97 6.38 -21.71 -5.17
N ARG A 98 5.46 -21.15 -4.37
CA ARG A 98 4.96 -21.79 -3.14
C ARG A 98 4.24 -23.10 -3.42
N ALA A 99 3.50 -23.20 -4.52
CA ALA A 99 2.75 -24.39 -4.89
C ALA A 99 3.64 -25.56 -5.37
N LYS A 100 4.93 -25.32 -5.67
CA LYS A 100 5.85 -26.33 -6.18
C LYS A 100 6.90 -26.72 -5.14
N PRO A 101 6.80 -27.91 -4.51
CA PRO A 101 7.73 -28.35 -3.48
C PRO A 101 9.20 -28.37 -3.93
N SER A 102 9.48 -28.65 -5.21
CA SER A 102 10.84 -28.65 -5.76
C SER A 102 11.46 -27.26 -5.89
N LEU A 103 10.67 -26.19 -5.80
CA LEU A 103 11.10 -24.81 -5.96
C LEU A 103 11.00 -23.99 -4.66
N ASN A 104 10.60 -24.61 -3.55
CA ASN A 104 10.34 -23.91 -2.29
C ASN A 104 11.60 -23.33 -1.61
N THR A 105 12.80 -23.77 -2.02
CA THR A 105 14.09 -23.26 -1.54
C THR A 105 14.57 -22.05 -2.34
N PHE A 106 14.00 -21.81 -3.51
CA PHE A 106 14.37 -20.68 -4.35
C PHE A 106 13.59 -19.43 -3.92
N VAL A 107 14.32 -18.37 -3.58
CA VAL A 107 13.75 -17.05 -3.29
C VAL A 107 14.06 -16.13 -4.46
N PRO A 108 13.07 -15.71 -5.26
CA PRO A 108 13.29 -14.82 -6.39
C PRO A 108 13.71 -13.42 -5.91
N THR A 109 14.60 -12.79 -6.66
CA THR A 109 14.99 -11.39 -6.42
C THR A 109 14.04 -10.45 -7.17
N PHE A 110 13.24 -9.70 -6.41
CA PHE A 110 12.43 -8.60 -6.94
C PHE A 110 13.04 -7.24 -6.56
N ILE A 111 13.09 -6.32 -7.53
CA ILE A 111 13.49 -4.93 -7.35
C ILE A 111 12.25 -4.07 -7.54
N LEU A 112 11.97 -3.21 -6.56
CA LEU A 112 10.85 -2.29 -6.62
C LEU A 112 11.15 -1.16 -7.60
N CYS A 113 10.24 -0.85 -8.51
CA CYS A 113 10.35 0.33 -9.37
C CYS A 113 9.41 1.42 -8.88
N ASN A 114 9.95 2.62 -8.66
CA ASN A 114 9.21 3.79 -8.20
C ASN A 114 8.30 3.52 -6.97
N PRO A 115 8.78 2.83 -5.91
CA PRO A 115 7.97 2.68 -4.70
C PRO A 115 7.81 4.03 -4.01
N ALA A 116 6.74 4.17 -3.23
CA ALA A 116 6.60 5.28 -2.30
C ALA A 116 7.86 5.40 -1.44
N ARG A 117 8.45 6.60 -1.39
CA ARG A 117 9.74 6.80 -0.71
C ARG A 117 9.55 6.66 0.80
N LYS A 118 10.46 5.98 1.48
CA LYS A 118 10.51 5.93 2.95
C LYS A 118 11.92 6.37 3.34
N ASP A 119 12.05 7.58 3.82
CA ASP A 119 13.33 8.19 4.20
C ASP A 119 13.20 8.82 5.59
N LEU A 120 13.00 7.95 6.59
CA LEU A 120 12.80 8.35 7.96
C LEU A 120 14.15 8.70 8.59
N SER A 121 14.28 9.96 9.01
CA SER A 121 15.48 10.43 9.70
C SER A 121 15.68 9.65 11.01
N PRO A 122 16.89 9.14 11.29
CA PRO A 122 17.20 8.45 12.55
C PRO A 122 17.43 9.44 13.71
N ILE A 123 17.63 10.73 13.42
CA ILE A 123 18.01 11.75 14.41
C ILE A 123 16.96 12.86 14.58
N SER A 124 15.82 12.75 13.90
CA SER A 124 14.74 13.74 13.94
C SER A 124 13.42 13.08 13.57
N LEU A 125 12.30 13.73 13.90
CA LEU A 125 10.96 13.24 13.53
C LEU A 125 10.70 13.30 12.02
N HIS A 126 11.58 13.88 11.21
CA HIS A 126 11.38 13.99 9.77
C HIS A 126 11.34 12.64 9.04
N PRO A 127 10.44 12.47 8.05
CA PRO A 127 9.23 13.25 7.82
C PRO A 127 8.13 12.83 8.81
N THR A 128 7.35 13.81 9.31
CA THR A 128 6.13 13.57 10.09
C THR A 128 4.97 14.33 9.46
N LEU A 129 3.80 13.69 9.41
CA LEU A 129 2.56 14.26 8.89
C LEU A 129 2.20 15.56 9.63
N GLY A 130 1.98 16.65 8.90
CA GLY A 130 1.59 17.96 9.44
C GLY A 130 2.69 18.71 10.20
N ILE A 131 3.88 18.13 10.33
CA ILE A 131 4.98 18.69 11.11
C ILE A 131 6.18 18.92 10.20
N GLU A 132 6.48 20.20 9.95
CA GLU A 132 7.78 20.63 9.44
C GLU A 132 8.85 20.40 10.53
N SER A 133 9.38 19.19 10.56
CA SER A 133 10.26 18.64 11.59
C SER A 133 11.72 19.02 11.39
N THR A 134 12.04 19.68 10.27
CA THR A 134 13.38 20.26 10.04
C THR A 134 13.60 21.56 10.82
N LEU A 135 12.54 22.18 11.37
CA LEU A 135 12.66 23.41 12.15
C LEU A 135 13.36 23.19 13.50
N PRO A 136 14.24 24.11 13.94
CA PRO A 136 15.03 23.94 15.16
C PRO A 136 14.22 23.63 16.43
N HIS A 137 13.04 24.25 16.58
CA HIS A 137 12.16 24.08 17.74
C HIS A 137 11.40 22.74 17.75
N ARG A 138 11.48 21.96 16.66
CA ARG A 138 10.82 20.65 16.49
C ARG A 138 11.82 19.49 16.46
N ARG A 139 13.10 19.77 16.76
CA ARG A 139 14.10 18.73 17.04
C ARG A 139 13.75 17.99 18.33
N LEU A 140 14.20 16.75 18.43
CA LEU A 140 14.04 15.94 19.63
C LEU A 140 14.69 16.66 20.81
N GLN A 141 13.95 16.77 21.92
CA GLN A 141 14.36 17.58 23.08
C GLN A 141 15.50 16.92 23.85
N HIS A 142 15.61 15.59 23.78
CA HIS A 142 16.68 14.84 24.43
C HIS A 142 17.57 14.12 23.40
N LEU A 143 18.88 14.13 23.66
CA LEU A 143 19.90 13.49 22.81
C LEU A 143 19.72 11.97 22.65
N HIS A 144 18.92 11.35 23.53
CA HIS A 144 18.65 9.91 23.57
C HIS A 144 17.25 9.54 23.10
N ASP A 145 16.42 10.51 22.74
CA ASP A 145 15.14 10.21 22.12
C ASP A 145 15.42 9.72 20.70
N GLU A 146 15.01 8.49 20.39
CA GLU A 146 15.03 7.97 19.03
C GLU A 146 13.66 8.22 18.39
N PRO A 147 13.60 8.84 17.20
CA PRO A 147 12.34 9.12 16.54
C PRO A 147 11.70 7.81 16.04
N ARG A 148 10.55 7.46 16.61
CA ARG A 148 9.79 6.25 16.26
C ARG A 148 8.59 6.58 15.34
N PRO A 149 8.26 5.71 14.37
CA PRO A 149 8.98 4.49 14.02
C PRO A 149 10.33 4.74 13.33
N ALA A 150 11.28 3.82 13.44
CA ALA A 150 12.55 3.84 12.72
C ALA A 150 12.42 3.32 11.28
N GLN A 151 13.45 3.53 10.46
CA GLN A 151 13.46 3.20 9.02
C GLN A 151 13.10 1.74 8.72
N ASP A 152 13.62 0.79 9.51
CA ASP A 152 13.40 -0.66 9.31
C ASP A 152 12.75 -1.31 10.54
N GLU A 153 11.92 -0.55 11.25
CA GLU A 153 11.18 -1.04 12.41
C GLU A 153 9.95 -1.85 12.00
N TYR A 154 9.89 -3.11 12.46
CA TYR A 154 8.72 -3.98 12.33
C TYR A 154 8.52 -4.80 13.61
N PRO A 155 7.28 -5.12 14.00
CA PRO A 155 6.04 -4.70 13.36
C PRO A 155 5.74 -3.21 13.61
N VAL A 156 5.02 -2.56 12.68
CA VAL A 156 4.67 -1.13 12.76
C VAL A 156 3.24 -0.88 12.30
N TRP A 157 2.55 0.05 12.97
CA TRP A 157 1.20 0.46 12.61
C TRP A 157 1.20 1.47 11.46
N TYR A 158 0.43 1.19 10.42
CA TYR A 158 0.15 2.09 9.32
C TYR A 158 -1.27 2.62 9.41
N PHE A 159 -1.46 3.94 9.47
CA PHE A 159 -2.77 4.53 9.19
C PHE A 159 -3.04 4.41 7.69
N VAL A 160 -4.09 3.66 7.33
CA VAL A 160 -4.50 3.40 5.95
C VAL A 160 -5.80 4.12 5.65
N TYR A 161 -5.96 4.57 4.40
CA TYR A 161 -7.10 5.37 3.95
C TYR A 161 -7.35 5.13 2.44
N GLY A 162 -8.48 5.62 1.94
CA GLY A 162 -8.85 5.45 0.54
C GLY A 162 -8.92 3.97 0.17
N ASP A 163 -8.41 3.59 -0.99
CA ASP A 163 -8.50 2.21 -1.46
C ASP A 163 -7.72 1.21 -0.57
N LEU A 164 -6.64 1.65 0.11
CA LEU A 164 -5.89 0.79 1.04
C LEU A 164 -6.65 0.46 2.33
N ALA A 165 -7.77 1.14 2.62
CA ALA A 165 -8.58 0.83 3.79
C ALA A 165 -9.56 -0.33 3.55
N GLU A 166 -9.63 -0.87 2.33
CA GLU A 166 -10.51 -1.99 2.00
C GLU A 166 -9.80 -3.33 2.26
N GLU A 167 -10.43 -4.17 3.08
CA GLU A 167 -9.83 -5.41 3.60
C GLU A 167 -9.48 -6.41 2.50
N ASP A 168 -10.33 -6.54 1.47
CA ASP A 168 -10.09 -7.43 0.33
C ASP A 168 -8.82 -7.04 -0.45
N ILE A 169 -8.54 -5.72 -0.58
CA ILE A 169 -7.31 -5.23 -1.20
C ILE A 169 -6.10 -5.60 -0.34
N LEU A 170 -6.20 -5.42 0.97
CA LEU A 170 -5.10 -5.74 1.86
C LEU A 170 -4.82 -7.25 1.88
N LEU A 171 -5.86 -8.07 1.90
CA LEU A 171 -5.72 -9.53 1.81
C LEU A 171 -4.98 -9.94 0.54
N GLU A 172 -5.34 -9.39 -0.61
CA GLU A 172 -4.68 -9.71 -1.88
C GLU A 172 -3.24 -9.17 -1.96
N LEU A 173 -3.01 -7.92 -1.54
CA LEU A 173 -1.67 -7.30 -1.55
C LEU A 173 -0.69 -8.01 -0.61
N LEU A 174 -1.16 -8.42 0.57
CA LEU A 174 -0.32 -9.03 1.60
C LEU A 174 -0.23 -10.55 1.45
N GLY A 175 -1.20 -11.17 0.76
CA GLY A 175 -1.30 -12.63 0.61
C GLY A 175 -1.66 -13.36 1.90
N CYS A 176 -2.14 -12.64 2.92
CA CYS A 176 -2.54 -13.16 4.23
C CYS A 176 -3.58 -12.24 4.88
N GLU A 177 -4.30 -12.75 5.89
CA GLU A 177 -5.32 -11.99 6.60
C GLU A 177 -4.72 -10.74 7.29
N PRO A 178 -5.20 -9.53 6.97
CA PRO A 178 -4.63 -8.30 7.50
C PRO A 178 -5.00 -8.09 8.97
N ARG A 179 -4.02 -7.70 9.79
CA ARG A 179 -4.25 -7.37 11.20
C ARG A 179 -4.65 -5.90 11.32
N LEU A 180 -5.94 -5.66 11.53
CA LEU A 180 -6.55 -4.34 11.45
C LEU A 180 -7.06 -3.83 12.79
N GLN A 181 -6.93 -2.52 13.01
CA GLN A 181 -7.57 -1.79 14.09
C GLN A 181 -8.49 -0.72 13.51
N VAL A 182 -9.78 -0.84 13.81
CA VAL A 182 -10.81 0.09 13.31
C VAL A 182 -11.01 1.27 14.27
N LYS A 183 -11.64 2.34 13.77
CA LYS A 183 -11.98 3.54 14.55
C LYS A 183 -10.73 4.25 15.10
N VAL A 184 -9.71 4.37 14.27
CA VAL A 184 -8.50 5.14 14.58
C VAL A 184 -8.53 6.50 13.90
N GLN A 185 -7.69 7.41 14.39
CA GLN A 185 -7.56 8.77 13.87
C GLN A 185 -6.10 9.13 13.64
N ALA A 186 -5.81 9.81 12.53
CA ALA A 186 -4.49 10.37 12.26
C ALA A 186 -4.45 11.87 12.61
N PHE A 187 -3.29 12.33 13.06
CA PHE A 187 -3.05 13.72 13.42
C PHE A 187 -2.12 14.41 12.42
N GLY A 188 -2.37 15.69 12.15
CA GLY A 188 -1.54 16.53 11.26
C GLY A 188 -1.81 16.29 9.77
N GLY A 189 -2.87 15.57 9.42
CA GLY A 189 -3.20 15.24 8.05
C GLY A 189 -4.61 15.65 7.68
N LEU A 190 -4.77 16.21 6.49
CA LEU A 190 -6.07 16.50 5.88
C LEU A 190 -6.32 15.50 4.75
N LEU A 191 -7.51 14.91 4.75
CA LEU A 191 -7.97 14.10 3.63
C LEU A 191 -8.55 15.01 2.54
N ARG A 192 -7.90 15.04 1.39
CA ARG A 192 -8.36 15.81 0.23
C ARG A 192 -8.76 14.88 -0.90
N ARG A 193 -9.89 15.19 -1.53
CA ARG A 193 -10.32 14.47 -2.73
C ARG A 193 -9.45 14.89 -3.92
N ARG A 194 -8.82 13.92 -4.58
CA ARG A 194 -8.03 14.08 -5.80
C ARG A 194 -8.70 13.25 -6.90
N GLY A 195 -9.57 13.91 -7.68
CA GLY A 195 -10.41 13.25 -8.67
C GLY A 195 -11.36 12.24 -8.02
N GLN A 196 -11.14 10.95 -8.32
CA GLN A 196 -11.94 9.86 -7.74
C GLN A 196 -11.35 9.29 -6.44
N SER A 197 -10.10 9.60 -6.10
CA SER A 197 -9.39 9.02 -4.95
C SER A 197 -9.23 10.01 -3.80
N TRP A 198 -8.96 9.47 -2.61
CA TRP A 198 -8.60 10.23 -1.42
C TRP A 198 -7.10 10.23 -1.23
N ALA A 199 -6.54 11.38 -0.88
CA ALA A 199 -5.13 11.56 -0.57
C ALA A 199 -5.00 12.25 0.78
N VAL A 200 -4.07 11.77 1.61
CA VAL A 200 -3.65 12.49 2.82
C VAL A 200 -2.55 13.47 2.43
N ILE A 201 -2.74 14.73 2.81
CA ILE A 201 -1.77 15.81 2.68
C ILE A 201 -1.47 16.41 4.07
N ASN A 202 -0.41 17.21 4.18
CA ASN A 202 -0.11 17.90 5.43
C ASN A 202 -1.23 18.87 5.80
N ASP A 203 -1.59 18.87 7.07
CA ASP A 203 -2.46 19.85 7.68
C ASP A 203 -1.75 20.52 8.86
N PRO A 204 -1.13 21.69 8.66
CA PRO A 204 -0.42 22.40 9.72
C PRO A 204 -1.35 22.93 10.80
N ASP A 205 -2.65 23.10 10.50
CA ASP A 205 -3.65 23.53 11.47
C ASP A 205 -4.09 22.38 12.41
N GLY A 206 -3.66 21.15 12.09
CA GLY A 206 -3.71 20.01 13.00
C GLY A 206 -5.09 19.39 13.15
N GLU A 207 -5.96 19.49 12.14
CA GLU A 207 -7.24 18.81 12.19
C GLU A 207 -7.04 17.29 12.22
N ARG A 208 -7.98 16.60 12.86
CA ARG A 208 -7.99 15.15 12.95
C ARG A 208 -8.65 14.59 11.71
N CYS A 209 -7.96 13.71 10.99
CA CYS A 209 -8.58 12.94 9.92
C CYS A 209 -9.31 11.74 10.53
N MET A 210 -10.65 11.72 10.40
CA MET A 210 -11.55 10.75 11.02
C MET A 210 -12.61 10.23 10.04
N PRO A 211 -13.00 8.94 10.10
CA PRO A 211 -12.27 7.77 10.60
C PRO A 211 -11.70 6.90 9.47
N TRP A 212 -10.53 6.30 9.69
CA TRP A 212 -10.04 5.15 8.92
C TRP A 212 -9.41 4.10 9.82
N MET A 213 -8.70 3.13 9.25
CA MET A 213 -8.19 1.93 9.92
C MET A 213 -6.66 2.02 10.10
N ALA A 214 -6.13 1.29 11.08
CA ALA A 214 -4.70 1.04 11.19
C ALA A 214 -4.41 -0.41 10.82
N LEU A 215 -3.42 -0.62 9.95
CA LEU A 215 -2.89 -1.92 9.55
C LEU A 215 -1.59 -2.20 10.29
N LEU A 216 -1.47 -3.35 10.93
CA LEU A 216 -0.18 -3.80 11.46
C LEU A 216 0.63 -4.42 10.32
N VAL A 217 1.73 -3.75 9.95
CA VAL A 217 2.69 -4.24 8.98
C VAL A 217 3.79 -4.97 9.73
N GLU A 218 3.86 -6.29 9.56
CA GLU A 218 4.73 -7.18 10.34
C GLU A 218 6.09 -7.42 9.68
N THR A 219 6.19 -7.22 8.36
CA THR A 219 7.43 -7.48 7.62
C THR A 219 7.73 -6.39 6.60
N LYS A 220 9.02 -6.28 6.26
CA LYS A 220 9.48 -5.45 5.15
C LYS A 220 8.83 -5.81 3.81
N ALA A 221 8.59 -7.10 3.54
CA ALA A 221 7.96 -7.55 2.30
C ALA A 221 6.52 -7.03 2.16
N GLN A 222 5.75 -7.04 3.26
CA GLN A 222 4.42 -6.44 3.31
C GLN A 222 4.47 -4.94 3.05
N GLU A 223 5.41 -4.23 3.69
CA GLU A 223 5.58 -2.78 3.47
C GLU A 223 5.96 -2.45 2.02
N ASP A 224 6.88 -3.22 1.42
CA ASP A 224 7.34 -3.00 0.06
C ASP A 224 6.20 -3.16 -0.96
N MET A 225 5.27 -4.10 -0.73
CA MET A 225 4.05 -4.23 -1.55
C MET A 225 3.14 -3.00 -1.44
N LEU A 226 2.91 -2.50 -0.22
CA LEU A 226 2.12 -1.29 0.01
C LEU A 226 2.76 -0.06 -0.65
N ARG A 227 4.09 0.07 -0.54
CA ARG A 227 4.85 1.17 -1.13
C ARG A 227 4.81 1.16 -2.65
N VAL A 228 4.94 -0.01 -3.28
CA VAL A 228 4.81 -0.10 -4.74
C VAL A 228 3.37 0.18 -5.18
N TYR A 229 2.36 -0.32 -4.47
CA TYR A 229 0.96 -0.01 -4.75
C TYR A 229 0.66 1.48 -4.69
N GLN A 230 1.31 2.21 -3.78
CA GLN A 230 1.15 3.65 -3.66
C GLN A 230 2.00 4.43 -4.66
N THR A 231 3.07 3.85 -5.19
CA THR A 231 3.99 4.47 -6.17
C THR A 231 4.74 5.69 -5.62
N ASP A 232 5.62 6.27 -6.44
CA ASP A 232 6.40 7.48 -6.14
C ASP A 232 5.56 8.76 -6.10
N ALA A 233 4.26 8.68 -6.39
CA ALA A 233 3.30 9.74 -6.09
C ALA A 233 3.11 9.97 -4.57
N TYR A 234 3.57 9.03 -3.74
CA TYR A 234 3.46 9.10 -2.29
C TYR A 234 4.82 8.89 -1.62
N GLU A 235 4.88 9.28 -0.36
CA GLU A 235 5.97 8.98 0.57
C GLU A 235 5.40 8.42 1.87
N VAL A 236 6.21 7.64 2.58
CA VAL A 236 5.94 7.12 3.90
C VAL A 236 6.44 8.14 4.92
N VAL A 237 5.54 8.57 5.80
CA VAL A 237 5.85 9.54 6.87
C VAL A 237 5.40 9.03 8.22
N ARG A 238 6.04 9.50 9.29
CA ARG A 238 5.56 9.27 10.66
C ARG A 238 4.22 9.94 10.86
N CYS A 239 3.33 9.26 11.56
CA CYS A 239 1.97 9.70 11.83
C CYS A 239 1.57 9.26 13.23
N PRO A 240 1.26 10.18 14.16
CA PRO A 240 0.61 9.82 15.41
C PRO A 240 -0.79 9.26 15.10
N ILE A 241 -1.12 8.10 15.67
CA ILE A 241 -2.41 7.42 15.50
C ILE A 241 -3.10 7.37 16.86
N GLY A 242 -4.27 7.98 16.99
CA GLY A 242 -5.07 7.89 18.20
C GLY A 242 -6.11 6.78 18.12
N LEU A 243 -6.25 6.03 19.21
CA LEU A 243 -7.34 5.06 19.38
C LEU A 243 -8.53 5.76 20.02
N ARG A 244 -9.73 5.62 19.45
CA ARG A 244 -10.92 6.35 19.95
C ARG A 244 -11.32 6.01 21.39
N SER A 245 -10.87 4.87 21.92
CA SER A 245 -11.20 4.37 23.26
C SER A 245 -10.10 4.57 24.30
N GLU A 246 -8.92 5.08 23.94
CA GLU A 246 -7.78 5.22 24.84
C GLU A 246 -7.17 6.63 24.75
N GLU A 247 -6.62 7.15 25.85
CA GLU A 247 -5.87 8.42 25.87
C GLU A 247 -4.48 8.30 25.23
N GLY A 248 -4.15 7.15 24.65
CA GLY A 248 -2.87 6.84 24.04
C GLY A 248 -2.75 7.24 22.57
N LEU A 249 -1.60 7.78 22.20
CA LEU A 249 -1.15 7.90 20.82
C LEU A 249 -0.17 6.78 20.51
N ILE A 250 -0.39 6.10 19.38
CA ILE A 250 0.54 5.14 18.81
C ILE A 250 1.41 5.87 17.79
N ALA A 251 2.73 5.70 17.90
CA ALA A 251 3.64 6.11 16.85
C ALA A 251 3.48 5.17 15.65
N GLY A 252 2.96 5.70 14.54
CA GLY A 252 2.72 4.93 13.32
C GLY A 252 3.30 5.60 12.09
N LEU A 253 2.98 5.01 10.95
CA LEU A 253 3.33 5.50 9.61
C LEU A 253 2.06 5.74 8.80
N THR A 254 2.16 6.51 7.72
CA THR A 254 1.11 6.59 6.70
C THR A 254 1.73 6.96 5.35
N PHE A 255 0.94 6.84 4.29
CA PHE A 255 1.29 7.38 2.99
C PHE A 255 0.83 8.82 2.88
N ARG A 256 1.73 9.76 2.63
CA ARG A 256 1.40 11.15 2.29
C ARG A 256 1.55 11.34 0.80
N PHE A 257 0.58 12.01 0.16
CA PHE A 257 0.70 12.38 -1.24
C PHE A 257 1.72 13.50 -1.40
N ILE A 258 2.62 13.36 -2.37
CA ILE A 258 3.62 14.38 -2.72
C ILE A 258 2.95 15.37 -3.68
N GLU A 259 2.85 16.63 -3.28
CA GLU A 259 2.28 17.70 -4.11
C GLU A 259 3.24 18.20 -5.20
#